data_AF-A0A4Q9G5X8-F1
#
_entry.id   AF-A0A4Q9G5X8-F1
#
_cell.length_a   1.000
_cell.length_b   1.000
_cell.length_c   1.000
_cell.angle_alpha   90.00
_cell.angle_beta   90.00
_cell.angle_gamma   90.00
#
_symmetry.space_group_name_H-M   'P 1'
#
loop_
_entity.id
_entity.type
_entity.pdbx_description
1 polymer ?
#
loop_
_entity_poly.entity_id
_entity_poly.type
_entity_poly.pdbx_seq_one_letter_code
_entity_poly.pdbx_strand_id
1 'polypeptide(L)'
;MPRITLFQMNDTHGYLEPHPELIWTAEGPSLLTMGGYARIAAVLNKARAAAPGTVLAFDNGDTFHGTPAVTQTRGEAAVPVLNALGLSAMTGHWDFAYGPAQAARLSGMLTYPMLAANCHPQHGGAPRFDPTTVCPVQGLGIGVIGLAATILDKTMPPAFSTGLRFTDGIDETRDHAARLRAEGCDLIVVLSHLGLPQDCALAQAVEGIDVILSGHTHNRLERPWMVDDTIIIQSGCHGSFLGRLDLDIESGRIVGRQHCLIPITEDLPADPEVAALVAKAVTPASDLRRQTVGHSDRILHRGTCMDAPMDDALVAAIAQAADTEIAFSNGWRYGAPIPAGPVTMHDLWCIIPTNPPIGVVTLTGAEIVAMMEENLEATFSGDPFRQRGGYVKRFCGLTINAKLENPAGHRIETAFDPDGRPLNPDSRHRVAFATSQAVPDKFGQDRHDLDMTAISALKDWFGAGCPYPVEPGRIRIV
;
A
#
# COMPACT_ATOMS: atom_id res chain seq x y z
N MET A 1 -18.00 -5.28 33.03
CA MET A 1 -17.61 -4.39 31.93
C MET A 1 -17.12 -5.27 30.80
N PRO A 2 -17.85 -5.39 29.67
CA PRO A 2 -17.36 -6.10 28.50
C PRO A 2 -16.02 -5.54 28.05
N ARG A 3 -15.11 -6.42 27.67
CA ARG A 3 -13.82 -6.07 27.08
C ARG A 3 -13.76 -6.66 25.68
N ILE A 4 -13.53 -5.82 24.69
CA ILE A 4 -13.42 -6.22 23.28
C ILE A 4 -11.97 -6.03 22.86
N THR A 5 -11.43 -6.98 22.09
CA THR A 5 -10.11 -6.82 21.48
C THR A 5 -10.27 -6.76 19.97
N LEU A 6 -9.82 -5.66 19.37
CA LEU A 6 -9.73 -5.49 17.93
C LEU A 6 -8.29 -5.74 17.48
N PHE A 7 -8.09 -6.66 16.55
CA PHE A 7 -6.83 -6.82 15.84
C PHE A 7 -6.91 -6.24 14.44
N GLN A 8 -5.81 -5.62 14.02
CA GLN A 8 -5.66 -5.03 12.70
C GLN A 8 -4.40 -5.56 12.02
N MET A 9 -4.56 -6.04 10.79
CA MET A 9 -3.51 -6.07 9.79
C MET A 9 -3.89 -5.19 8.60
N ASN A 10 -2.90 -4.68 7.87
CA ASN A 10 -3.10 -3.82 6.72
C ASN A 10 -1.89 -3.93 5.79
N ASP A 11 -2.10 -3.68 4.49
CA ASP A 11 -1.02 -3.52 3.51
C ASP A 11 -0.04 -4.69 3.50
N THR A 12 -0.56 -5.93 3.52
CA THR A 12 0.29 -7.12 3.60
C THR A 12 0.99 -7.43 2.29
N HIS A 13 0.52 -6.87 1.17
CA HIS A 13 1.09 -6.97 -0.18
C HIS A 13 1.49 -8.40 -0.57
N GLY A 14 0.69 -9.39 -0.17
CA GLY A 14 0.91 -10.80 -0.50
C GLY A 14 2.14 -11.44 0.15
N TYR A 15 2.72 -10.84 1.20
CA TYR A 15 3.81 -11.42 1.98
C TYR A 15 3.28 -12.52 2.93
N LEU A 16 3.04 -13.70 2.38
CA LEU A 16 2.51 -14.86 3.12
C LEU A 16 3.55 -15.47 4.08
N GLU A 17 4.83 -15.39 3.72
CA GLU A 17 5.98 -15.91 4.46
C GLU A 17 6.70 -14.80 5.23
N PRO A 18 7.50 -15.15 6.26
CA PRO A 18 8.45 -14.22 6.84
C PRO A 18 9.40 -13.63 5.80
N HIS A 19 9.76 -12.36 5.97
CA HIS A 19 10.61 -11.62 5.04
C HIS A 19 11.49 -10.62 5.80
N PRO A 20 12.57 -10.11 5.17
CA PRO A 20 13.28 -8.97 5.73
C PRO A 20 12.35 -7.76 5.80
N GLU A 21 12.33 -7.08 6.93
CA GLU A 21 11.56 -5.85 7.14
C GLU A 21 12.50 -4.74 7.64
N LEU A 22 12.22 -3.52 7.18
CA LEU A 22 13.08 -2.36 7.44
C LEU A 22 12.82 -1.83 8.85
N ILE A 23 13.87 -1.72 9.65
CA ILE A 23 13.88 -1.05 10.94
C ILE A 23 14.91 0.07 10.90
N TRP A 24 14.53 1.26 11.37
CA TRP A 24 15.46 2.39 11.48
C TRP A 24 16.15 2.35 12.85
N THR A 25 17.48 2.36 12.84
CA THR A 25 18.31 2.54 14.04
C THR A 25 19.07 3.85 13.97
N ALA A 26 19.78 4.20 15.04
CA ALA A 26 20.63 5.40 15.05
C ALA A 26 21.76 5.33 14.01
N GLU A 27 22.18 4.12 13.64
CA GLU A 27 23.25 3.84 12.69
C GLU A 27 22.74 3.78 11.23
N GLY A 28 21.43 3.80 11.02
CA GLY A 28 20.81 3.78 9.70
C GLY A 28 19.79 2.65 9.52
N PRO A 29 19.48 2.25 8.26
CA PRO A 29 18.54 1.18 7.99
C PRO A 29 19.13 -0.18 8.38
N SER A 30 18.37 -0.95 9.14
CA SER A 30 18.66 -2.34 9.51
C SER A 30 17.49 -3.24 9.11
N LEU A 31 17.75 -4.55 8.97
CA LEU A 31 16.74 -5.53 8.59
C LEU A 31 16.55 -6.56 9.69
N LEU A 32 15.29 -6.84 10.01
CA LEU A 32 14.89 -7.98 10.84
C LEU A 32 13.99 -8.91 10.02
N THR A 33 14.10 -10.22 10.25
CA THR A 33 13.13 -11.16 9.68
C THR A 33 11.82 -11.06 10.44
N MET A 34 10.79 -10.53 9.77
CA MET A 34 9.48 -10.28 10.37
C MET A 34 8.36 -10.87 9.51
N GLY A 35 7.13 -10.76 9.99
CA GLY A 35 5.92 -11.15 9.27
C GLY A 35 5.69 -12.65 9.18
N GLY A 36 4.83 -13.02 8.23
CA GLY A 36 4.38 -14.38 7.99
C GLY A 36 3.01 -14.69 8.61
N TYR A 37 2.08 -15.14 7.78
CA TYR A 37 0.68 -15.38 8.15
C TYR A 37 0.53 -16.49 9.21
N ALA A 38 1.45 -17.46 9.23
CA ALA A 38 1.43 -18.51 10.25
C ALA A 38 1.72 -17.96 11.66
N ARG A 39 2.58 -16.95 11.79
CA ARG A 39 2.86 -16.30 13.08
C ARG A 39 1.70 -15.40 13.50
N ILE A 40 1.12 -14.66 12.54
CA ILE A 40 -0.09 -13.85 12.76
C ILE A 40 -1.23 -14.75 13.28
N ALA A 41 -1.46 -15.89 12.62
CA ALA A 41 -2.47 -16.86 13.05
C ALA A 41 -2.27 -17.33 14.49
N ALA A 42 -1.02 -17.64 14.89
CA ALA A 42 -0.72 -18.05 16.26
C ALA A 42 -1.02 -16.94 17.28
N VAL A 43 -0.71 -15.68 16.97
CA VAL A 43 -1.03 -14.53 17.83
C VAL A 43 -2.56 -14.38 17.99
N LEU A 44 -3.30 -14.43 16.88
CA LEU A 44 -4.76 -14.33 16.88
C LEU A 44 -5.40 -15.50 17.65
N ASN A 45 -4.95 -16.72 17.41
CA ASN A 45 -5.47 -17.93 18.05
C ASN A 45 -5.18 -17.92 19.56
N LYS A 46 -4.00 -17.47 19.98
CA LYS A 46 -3.67 -17.26 21.39
C LYS A 46 -4.60 -16.24 22.06
N ALA A 47 -4.88 -15.12 21.39
CA ALA A 47 -5.78 -14.10 21.91
C ALA A 47 -7.23 -14.62 22.02
N ARG A 48 -7.72 -15.31 20.99
CA ARG A 48 -9.06 -15.94 20.99
C ARG A 48 -9.19 -17.00 22.08
N ALA A 49 -8.17 -17.80 22.32
CA ALA A 49 -8.16 -18.78 23.41
C ALA A 49 -8.15 -18.12 24.79
N ALA A 50 -7.44 -17.00 24.95
CA ALA A 50 -7.39 -16.25 26.21
C ALA A 50 -8.69 -15.48 26.52
N ALA A 51 -9.41 -15.03 25.49
CA ALA A 51 -10.66 -14.29 25.64
C ALA A 51 -11.73 -14.72 24.62
N PRO A 52 -12.33 -15.92 24.76
CA PRO A 52 -13.26 -16.48 23.80
C PRO A 52 -14.48 -15.57 23.54
N GLY A 53 -14.83 -15.38 22.27
CA GLY A 53 -15.99 -14.60 21.85
C GLY A 53 -15.87 -13.08 22.03
N THR A 54 -14.65 -12.56 22.27
CA THR A 54 -14.39 -11.11 22.47
C THR A 54 -13.44 -10.49 21.44
N VAL A 55 -12.85 -11.32 20.59
CA VAL A 55 -11.78 -10.92 19.68
C VAL A 55 -12.32 -10.80 18.26
N LEU A 56 -12.19 -9.62 17.67
CA LEU A 56 -12.40 -9.36 16.24
C LEU A 56 -11.06 -9.07 15.57
N ALA A 57 -10.90 -9.51 14.33
CA ALA A 57 -9.67 -9.29 13.57
C ALA A 57 -10.02 -8.82 12.16
N PHE A 58 -9.34 -7.79 11.68
CA PHE A 58 -9.66 -7.13 10.41
C PHE A 58 -8.44 -7.01 9.53
N ASP A 59 -8.70 -7.00 8.22
CA ASP A 59 -7.73 -6.68 7.19
C ASP A 59 -8.13 -5.39 6.49
N ASN A 60 -7.27 -4.38 6.52
CA ASN A 60 -7.56 -3.12 5.87
C ASN A 60 -7.28 -3.12 4.36
N GLY A 61 -6.93 -4.24 3.73
CA GLY A 61 -6.74 -4.35 2.28
C GLY A 61 -5.28 -4.22 1.86
N ASP A 62 -5.07 -4.20 0.54
CA ASP A 62 -3.76 -4.40 -0.10
C ASP A 62 -3.19 -5.80 0.16
N THR A 63 -4.01 -6.82 -0.09
CA THR A 63 -3.75 -8.20 0.34
C THR A 63 -3.49 -9.15 -0.83
N PHE A 64 -4.23 -9.00 -1.94
CA PHE A 64 -4.22 -9.95 -3.05
C PHE A 64 -3.18 -9.71 -4.15
N HIS A 65 -2.24 -8.77 -3.95
CA HIS A 65 -1.21 -8.41 -4.92
C HIS A 65 0.12 -8.16 -4.21
N GLY A 66 1.25 -8.22 -4.92
CA GLY A 66 2.56 -7.76 -4.40
C GLY A 66 3.69 -8.77 -4.51
N THR A 67 3.42 -10.07 -4.33
CA THR A 67 4.42 -11.15 -4.46
C THR A 67 4.06 -12.14 -5.57
N PRO A 68 5.03 -12.90 -6.12
CA PRO A 68 4.79 -13.93 -7.14
C PRO A 68 3.64 -14.91 -6.83
N ALA A 69 3.50 -15.34 -5.58
CA ALA A 69 2.48 -16.32 -5.19
C ALA A 69 1.06 -15.80 -5.47
N VAL A 70 0.83 -14.51 -5.18
CA VAL A 70 -0.48 -13.88 -5.41
C VAL A 70 -0.60 -13.29 -6.81
N THR A 71 0.48 -12.82 -7.45
CA THR A 71 0.40 -12.29 -8.82
C THR A 71 0.17 -13.39 -9.87
N GLN A 72 0.85 -14.53 -9.76
CA GLN A 72 0.70 -15.64 -10.70
C GLN A 72 -0.68 -16.31 -10.61
N THR A 73 -1.32 -16.24 -9.45
CA THR A 73 -2.64 -16.85 -9.20
C THR A 73 -3.77 -15.82 -9.17
N ARG A 74 -3.47 -14.55 -9.47
CA ARG A 74 -4.43 -13.43 -9.41
C ARG A 74 -5.18 -13.38 -8.07
N GLY A 75 -4.44 -13.56 -6.97
CA GLY A 75 -4.91 -13.53 -5.58
C GLY A 75 -5.39 -14.86 -5.00
N GLU A 76 -5.73 -15.85 -5.84
CA GLU A 76 -6.42 -17.07 -5.37
C GLU A 76 -5.59 -17.90 -4.38
N ALA A 77 -4.25 -17.88 -4.49
CA ALA A 77 -3.38 -18.61 -3.58
C ALA A 77 -3.45 -18.13 -2.12
N ALA A 78 -3.81 -16.86 -1.88
CA ALA A 78 -3.90 -16.31 -0.53
C ALA A 78 -5.21 -16.70 0.18
N VAL A 79 -6.27 -17.02 -0.56
CA VAL A 79 -7.63 -17.22 0.00
C VAL A 79 -7.68 -18.29 1.10
N PRO A 80 -7.11 -19.50 0.93
CA PRO A 80 -7.14 -20.50 1.99
C PRO A 80 -6.42 -20.04 3.27
N VAL A 81 -5.30 -19.33 3.12
CA VAL A 81 -4.51 -18.77 4.23
C VAL A 81 -5.33 -17.71 4.97
N LEU A 82 -5.96 -16.80 4.24
CA LEU A 82 -6.79 -15.73 4.77
C LEU A 82 -8.03 -16.26 5.50
N ASN A 83 -8.71 -17.26 4.95
CA ASN A 83 -9.87 -17.89 5.59
C ASN A 83 -9.49 -18.56 6.92
N ALA A 84 -8.30 -19.15 7.00
CA ALA A 84 -7.79 -19.76 8.23
C ALA A 84 -7.44 -18.73 9.32
N LEU A 85 -7.25 -17.45 8.99
CA LEU A 85 -7.05 -16.40 9.99
C LEU A 85 -8.32 -16.05 10.77
N GLY A 86 -9.51 -16.40 10.28
CA GLY A 86 -10.79 -16.12 10.95
C GLY A 86 -11.09 -14.62 11.10
N LEU A 87 -10.84 -13.85 10.04
CA LEU A 87 -11.09 -12.40 10.02
C LEU A 87 -12.59 -12.09 10.00
N SER A 88 -12.96 -10.92 10.49
CA SER A 88 -14.35 -10.47 10.62
C SER A 88 -14.83 -9.69 9.40
N ALA A 89 -13.95 -8.93 8.75
CA ALA A 89 -14.19 -8.23 7.50
C ALA A 89 -12.85 -7.71 6.93
N MET A 90 -12.87 -7.30 5.66
CA MET A 90 -11.80 -6.51 5.05
C MET A 90 -12.33 -5.34 4.22
N THR A 91 -11.44 -4.46 3.75
CA THR A 91 -11.73 -3.51 2.64
C THR A 91 -10.70 -3.67 1.52
N GLY A 92 -10.51 -2.73 0.59
CA GLY A 92 -9.50 -2.92 -0.44
C GLY A 92 -9.02 -1.74 -1.27
N HIS A 93 -7.95 -2.04 -2.01
CA HIS A 93 -7.27 -1.14 -2.93
C HIS A 93 -6.56 -1.93 -4.04
N TRP A 94 -5.32 -2.39 -3.85
CA TRP A 94 -4.63 -3.30 -4.79
C TRP A 94 -5.35 -4.64 -4.97
N ASP A 95 -6.32 -4.95 -4.13
CA ASP A 95 -7.27 -6.04 -4.28
C ASP A 95 -8.08 -5.96 -5.59
N PHE A 96 -8.18 -4.76 -6.17
CA PHE A 96 -8.79 -4.50 -7.48
C PHE A 96 -7.81 -4.58 -8.65
N ALA A 97 -6.53 -4.93 -8.43
CA ALA A 97 -5.50 -4.87 -9.46
C ALA A 97 -5.76 -5.78 -10.67
N TYR A 98 -6.49 -6.86 -10.48
CA TYR A 98 -6.89 -7.78 -11.56
C TYR A 98 -8.29 -7.48 -12.14
N GLY A 99 -8.85 -6.31 -11.80
CA GLY A 99 -10.14 -5.79 -12.21
C GLY A 99 -11.30 -6.16 -11.27
N PRO A 100 -12.42 -5.39 -11.32
CA PRO A 100 -13.56 -5.57 -10.41
C PRO A 100 -14.17 -6.97 -10.38
N ALA A 101 -14.19 -7.66 -11.53
CA ALA A 101 -14.73 -9.01 -11.62
C ALA A 101 -13.90 -10.03 -10.82
N GLN A 102 -12.57 -9.89 -10.84
CA GLN A 102 -11.69 -10.75 -10.03
C GLN A 102 -11.79 -10.38 -8.55
N ALA A 103 -11.86 -9.09 -8.20
CA ALA A 103 -12.06 -8.66 -6.82
C ALA A 103 -13.35 -9.24 -6.22
N ALA A 104 -14.46 -9.19 -6.98
CA ALA A 104 -15.73 -9.81 -6.56
C ALA A 104 -15.64 -11.33 -6.44
N ARG A 105 -14.92 -12.01 -7.34
CA ARG A 105 -14.66 -13.44 -7.25
C ARG A 105 -13.87 -13.81 -5.98
N LEU A 106 -12.78 -13.11 -5.71
CA LEU A 106 -11.96 -13.31 -4.50
C LEU A 106 -12.80 -13.07 -3.25
N SER A 107 -13.57 -11.98 -3.20
CA SER A 107 -14.51 -11.69 -2.11
C SER A 107 -15.52 -12.82 -1.89
N GLY A 108 -16.04 -13.45 -2.97
CA GLY A 108 -16.96 -14.58 -2.86
C GLY A 108 -16.32 -15.90 -2.41
N MET A 109 -14.98 -15.99 -2.44
CA MET A 109 -14.23 -17.15 -1.92
C MET A 109 -13.81 -16.99 -0.46
N LEU A 110 -13.90 -15.77 0.09
CA LEU A 110 -13.61 -15.49 1.49
C LEU A 110 -14.75 -15.96 2.40
N THR A 111 -14.42 -16.35 3.62
CA THR A 111 -15.40 -16.69 4.67
C THR A 111 -15.92 -15.46 5.43
N TYR A 112 -15.49 -14.26 5.03
CA TYR A 112 -15.83 -12.97 5.63
C TYR A 112 -15.99 -11.91 4.50
N PRO A 113 -16.75 -10.84 4.74
CA PRO A 113 -17.05 -9.87 3.69
C PRO A 113 -15.88 -8.93 3.38
N MET A 114 -15.75 -8.57 2.10
CA MET A 114 -14.99 -7.40 1.65
C MET A 114 -15.95 -6.21 1.52
N LEU A 115 -15.70 -5.17 2.30
CA LEU A 115 -16.57 -4.02 2.47
C LEU A 115 -16.08 -2.79 1.70
N ALA A 116 -16.98 -2.09 1.00
CA ALA A 116 -16.65 -0.84 0.31
C ALA A 116 -17.90 0.05 0.12
N ALA A 117 -18.23 0.84 1.14
CA ALA A 117 -19.36 1.76 1.13
C ALA A 117 -19.22 2.88 0.09
N ASN A 118 -17.99 3.31 -0.19
CA ASN A 118 -17.68 4.36 -1.16
C ASN A 118 -17.56 3.83 -2.61
N CYS A 119 -17.87 2.55 -2.87
CA CYS A 119 -17.77 1.92 -4.19
C CYS A 119 -19.15 1.82 -4.86
N HIS A 120 -19.34 2.61 -5.93
CA HIS A 120 -20.62 2.76 -6.63
C HIS A 120 -20.57 2.14 -8.02
N PRO A 121 -21.42 1.14 -8.33
CA PRO A 121 -21.55 0.60 -9.69
C PRO A 121 -22.18 1.63 -10.63
N GLN A 122 -21.58 1.84 -11.80
CA GLN A 122 -22.05 2.83 -12.77
C GLN A 122 -23.10 2.28 -13.75
N HIS A 123 -23.28 0.96 -13.82
CA HIS A 123 -24.26 0.31 -14.70
C HIS A 123 -24.79 -1.00 -14.09
N GLY A 124 -25.96 -1.45 -14.56
CA GLY A 124 -26.55 -2.73 -14.18
C GLY A 124 -25.69 -3.90 -14.71
N GLY A 125 -24.79 -4.42 -13.87
CA GLY A 125 -23.86 -5.50 -14.23
C GLY A 125 -22.45 -5.30 -13.67
N ALA A 126 -22.11 -4.08 -13.21
CA ALA A 126 -20.90 -3.87 -12.44
C ALA A 126 -21.03 -4.55 -11.06
N PRO A 127 -19.93 -5.13 -10.51
CA PRO A 127 -19.95 -5.77 -9.20
C PRO A 127 -20.41 -4.83 -8.08
N ARG A 128 -20.99 -5.42 -7.04
CA ARG A 128 -21.39 -4.73 -5.80
C ARG A 128 -20.63 -5.32 -4.62
N PHE A 129 -20.21 -4.47 -3.71
CA PHE A 129 -19.59 -4.83 -2.45
C PHE A 129 -20.49 -4.35 -1.32
N ASP A 130 -20.54 -5.10 -0.23
CA ASP A 130 -21.36 -4.71 0.92
C ASP A 130 -20.75 -3.46 1.58
N PRO A 131 -21.55 -2.48 2.02
CA PRO A 131 -21.01 -1.27 2.63
C PRO A 131 -20.60 -1.49 4.09
N THR A 132 -21.34 -2.37 4.79
CA THR A 132 -21.24 -2.55 6.24
C THR A 132 -21.49 -4.00 6.65
N THR A 133 -21.00 -4.38 7.83
CA THR A 133 -21.43 -5.58 8.56
C THR A 133 -21.63 -5.28 10.05
N VAL A 134 -22.31 -6.16 10.78
CA VAL A 134 -22.46 -6.05 12.25
C VAL A 134 -21.85 -7.28 12.90
N CYS A 135 -20.89 -7.07 13.80
CA CYS A 135 -20.24 -8.13 14.57
C CYS A 135 -20.78 -8.13 16.01
N PRO A 136 -21.59 -9.13 16.43
CA PRO A 136 -22.03 -9.24 17.81
C PRO A 136 -20.91 -9.75 18.72
N VAL A 137 -20.64 -9.05 19.83
CA VAL A 137 -19.58 -9.39 20.80
C VAL A 137 -20.10 -9.21 22.22
N GLN A 138 -20.23 -10.31 22.98
CA GLN A 138 -20.74 -10.28 24.38
C GLN A 138 -22.04 -9.47 24.58
N GLY A 139 -22.95 -9.53 23.61
CA GLY A 139 -24.22 -8.78 23.65
C GLY A 139 -24.11 -7.33 23.18
N LEU A 140 -22.92 -6.85 22.83
CA LEU A 140 -22.70 -5.57 22.15
C LEU A 140 -22.76 -5.74 20.63
N GLY A 141 -23.34 -4.75 19.93
CA GLY A 141 -23.33 -4.68 18.46
C GLY A 141 -22.18 -3.82 17.96
N ILE A 142 -21.24 -4.39 17.21
CA ILE A 142 -20.14 -3.63 16.59
C ILE A 142 -20.46 -3.42 15.12
N GLY A 143 -20.89 -2.21 14.77
CA GLY A 143 -21.13 -1.80 13.40
C GLY A 143 -19.81 -1.52 12.69
N VAL A 144 -19.57 -2.17 11.56
CA VAL A 144 -18.34 -2.06 10.78
C VAL A 144 -18.65 -1.47 9.41
N ILE A 145 -17.98 -0.39 9.04
CA ILE A 145 -18.09 0.28 7.74
C ILE A 145 -16.78 0.08 6.98
N GLY A 146 -16.81 -0.29 5.69
CA GLY A 146 -15.60 -0.40 4.87
C GLY A 146 -15.46 0.76 3.88
N LEU A 147 -14.26 1.30 3.73
CA LEU A 147 -13.91 2.31 2.74
C LEU A 147 -12.70 1.86 1.91
N ALA A 148 -12.95 1.57 0.64
CA ALA A 148 -11.90 1.25 -0.32
C ALA A 148 -11.11 2.52 -0.69
N ALA A 149 -9.88 2.36 -1.20
CA ALA A 149 -9.07 3.51 -1.58
C ALA A 149 -9.74 4.38 -2.65
N THR A 150 -9.83 5.68 -2.37
CA THR A 150 -10.47 6.63 -3.29
C THR A 150 -9.72 6.74 -4.62
N ILE A 151 -8.44 6.37 -4.66
CA ILE A 151 -7.58 6.61 -5.81
C ILE A 151 -7.81 5.63 -6.97
N LEU A 152 -8.61 4.58 -6.77
CA LEU A 152 -8.85 3.48 -7.71
C LEU A 152 -9.37 3.93 -9.09
N ASP A 153 -10.20 4.97 -9.15
CA ASP A 153 -10.74 5.53 -10.39
C ASP A 153 -10.17 6.91 -10.74
N LYS A 154 -9.10 7.31 -10.05
CA LYS A 154 -8.47 8.63 -10.21
C LYS A 154 -7.04 8.51 -10.72
N THR A 155 -6.21 7.67 -10.09
CA THR A 155 -4.78 7.56 -10.40
C THR A 155 -4.30 6.14 -10.66
N MET A 156 -5.10 5.12 -10.33
CA MET A 156 -4.77 3.73 -10.63
C MET A 156 -5.08 3.40 -12.11
N PRO A 157 -4.48 2.35 -12.69
CA PRO A 157 -4.80 1.94 -14.06
C PRO A 157 -6.32 1.77 -14.26
N PRO A 158 -6.91 2.28 -15.37
CA PRO A 158 -8.37 2.25 -15.56
C PRO A 158 -9.02 0.87 -15.41
N ALA A 159 -8.27 -0.19 -15.73
CA ALA A 159 -8.73 -1.57 -15.58
C ALA A 159 -9.13 -1.94 -14.14
N PHE A 160 -8.57 -1.27 -13.11
CA PHE A 160 -8.82 -1.56 -11.70
C PHE A 160 -10.25 -1.18 -11.30
N SER A 161 -10.84 -0.19 -11.97
CA SER A 161 -12.13 0.41 -11.60
C SER A 161 -13.16 0.38 -12.73
N THR A 162 -12.97 -0.46 -13.76
CA THR A 162 -13.93 -0.58 -14.88
C THR A 162 -15.38 -0.75 -14.39
N GLY A 163 -16.22 0.25 -14.66
CA GLY A 163 -17.65 0.23 -14.28
C GLY A 163 -17.94 0.61 -12.83
N LEU A 164 -16.94 1.04 -12.06
CA LEU A 164 -17.03 1.45 -10.67
C LEU A 164 -16.58 2.91 -10.48
N ARG A 165 -17.19 3.60 -9.52
CA ARG A 165 -16.83 4.94 -9.07
C ARG A 165 -16.52 4.90 -7.58
N PHE A 166 -15.41 5.51 -7.17
CA PHE A 166 -15.03 5.63 -5.76
C PHE A 166 -15.20 7.07 -5.27
N THR A 167 -16.03 7.29 -4.26
CA THR A 167 -16.20 8.60 -3.58
C THR A 167 -15.18 8.76 -2.46
N ASP A 168 -15.19 9.91 -1.78
CA ASP A 168 -14.33 10.15 -0.60
C ASP A 168 -14.80 9.40 0.66
N GLY A 169 -16.04 8.91 0.68
CA GLY A 169 -16.60 8.12 1.77
C GLY A 169 -17.16 8.94 2.93
N ILE A 170 -17.14 10.28 2.87
CA ILE A 170 -17.58 11.15 3.97
C ILE A 170 -19.09 10.99 4.21
N ASP A 171 -19.89 11.16 3.16
CA ASP A 171 -21.34 11.08 3.26
C ASP A 171 -21.79 9.65 3.54
N GLU A 172 -21.16 8.65 2.89
CA GLU A 172 -21.47 7.24 3.12
C GLU A 172 -21.17 6.81 4.56
N THR A 173 -20.05 7.28 5.13
CA THR A 173 -19.69 6.95 6.52
C THR A 173 -20.63 7.62 7.51
N ARG A 174 -21.02 8.89 7.27
CA ARG A 174 -22.00 9.60 8.10
C ARG A 174 -23.35 8.88 8.12
N ASP A 175 -23.86 8.54 6.94
CA ASP A 175 -25.17 7.90 6.81
C ASP A 175 -25.17 6.48 7.39
N HIS A 176 -24.11 5.71 7.15
CA HIS A 176 -23.99 4.36 7.70
C HIS A 176 -23.74 4.34 9.21
N ALA A 177 -22.93 5.26 9.75
CA ALA A 177 -22.75 5.38 11.19
C ALA A 177 -24.07 5.70 11.89
N ALA A 178 -24.82 6.70 11.38
CA ALA A 178 -26.13 7.06 11.92
C ALA A 178 -27.13 5.89 11.85
N ARG A 179 -27.19 5.18 10.70
CA ARG A 179 -28.04 4.01 10.54
C ARG A 179 -27.68 2.88 11.51
N LEU A 180 -26.41 2.50 11.59
CA LEU A 180 -25.94 1.40 12.45
C LEU A 180 -26.20 1.72 13.94
N ARG A 181 -26.06 2.99 14.34
CA ARG A 181 -26.47 3.46 15.68
C ARG A 181 -27.96 3.30 15.92
N ALA A 182 -28.80 3.70 14.97
CA ALA A 182 -30.25 3.55 15.06
C ALA A 182 -30.68 2.06 15.11
N GLU A 183 -29.90 1.17 14.49
CA GLU A 183 -30.07 -0.29 14.55
C GLU A 183 -29.57 -0.91 15.86
N GLY A 184 -28.99 -0.11 16.77
CA GLY A 184 -28.57 -0.54 18.11
C GLY A 184 -27.11 -0.95 18.22
N CYS A 185 -26.24 -0.59 17.27
CA CYS A 185 -24.80 -0.83 17.41
C CYS A 185 -24.20 0.07 18.51
N ASP A 186 -23.54 -0.55 19.48
CA ASP A 186 -22.84 0.10 20.58
C ASP A 186 -21.52 0.74 20.16
N LEU A 187 -20.82 0.19 19.15
CA LEU A 187 -19.63 0.82 18.57
C LEU A 187 -19.71 0.90 17.04
N ILE A 188 -19.09 1.93 16.46
CA ILE A 188 -18.86 2.11 15.03
C ILE A 188 -17.35 2.05 14.76
N VAL A 189 -16.95 1.07 13.96
CA VAL A 189 -15.58 0.84 13.50
C VAL A 189 -15.53 1.06 11.99
N VAL A 190 -14.60 1.88 11.52
CA VAL A 190 -14.34 2.09 10.08
C VAL A 190 -13.08 1.33 9.68
N LEU A 191 -13.20 0.41 8.73
CA LEU A 191 -12.08 -0.20 8.01
C LEU A 191 -11.76 0.69 6.82
N SER A 192 -10.72 1.51 6.94
CA SER A 192 -10.35 2.46 5.92
C SER A 192 -9.08 2.07 5.19
N HIS A 193 -9.11 2.19 3.86
CA HIS A 193 -7.93 2.24 3.00
C HIS A 193 -7.77 3.63 2.34
N LEU A 194 -8.27 4.69 2.99
CA LEU A 194 -8.09 6.06 2.49
C LEU A 194 -6.65 6.54 2.71
N GLY A 195 -6.03 6.18 3.83
CA GLY A 195 -4.73 6.67 4.26
C GLY A 195 -4.81 7.54 5.51
N LEU A 196 -3.82 7.45 6.39
CA LEU A 196 -3.85 8.09 7.71
C LEU A 196 -4.23 9.59 7.69
N PRO A 197 -3.67 10.45 6.80
CA PRO A 197 -4.08 11.85 6.75
C PRO A 197 -5.56 12.03 6.40
N GLN A 198 -6.08 11.23 5.47
CA GLN A 198 -7.47 11.27 5.03
C GLN A 198 -8.40 10.71 6.12
N ASP A 199 -7.95 9.70 6.86
CA ASP A 199 -8.67 9.14 8.00
C ASP A 199 -8.79 10.13 9.16
N CYS A 200 -7.73 10.90 9.42
CA CYS A 200 -7.80 11.99 10.39
C CYS A 200 -8.83 13.06 9.96
N ALA A 201 -8.86 13.42 8.67
CA ALA A 201 -9.83 14.38 8.15
C ALA A 201 -11.26 13.82 8.14
N LEU A 202 -11.44 12.52 7.85
CA LEU A 202 -12.72 11.83 7.94
C LEU A 202 -13.26 11.85 9.38
N ALA A 203 -12.42 11.54 10.37
CA ALA A 203 -12.79 11.58 11.78
C ALA A 203 -13.23 12.99 12.23
N GLN A 204 -12.62 14.05 11.69
CA GLN A 204 -13.05 15.44 11.93
C GLN A 204 -14.39 15.77 11.26
N ALA A 205 -14.67 15.18 10.09
CA ALA A 205 -15.83 15.51 9.27
C ALA A 205 -17.09 14.69 9.61
N VAL A 206 -16.95 13.59 10.35
CA VAL A 206 -18.02 12.64 10.64
C VAL A 206 -18.05 12.28 12.13
N GLU A 207 -19.10 12.75 12.81
CA GLU A 207 -19.37 12.39 14.19
C GLU A 207 -19.83 10.93 14.32
N GLY A 208 -19.60 10.32 15.50
CA GLY A 208 -20.13 9.01 15.86
C GLY A 208 -19.26 7.82 15.50
N ILE A 209 -18.08 8.05 14.90
CA ILE A 209 -17.03 7.05 14.69
C ILE A 209 -16.24 6.85 16.00
N ASP A 210 -16.19 5.61 16.51
CA ASP A 210 -15.37 5.34 17.70
C ASP A 210 -13.94 4.95 17.34
N VAL A 211 -13.78 4.14 16.30
CA VAL A 211 -12.49 3.59 15.88
C VAL A 211 -12.34 3.64 14.37
N ILE A 212 -11.19 4.12 13.89
CA ILE A 212 -10.74 3.92 12.51
C ILE A 212 -9.53 2.98 12.54
N LEU A 213 -9.67 1.86 11.86
CA LEU A 213 -8.54 1.03 11.46
C LEU A 213 -8.08 1.59 10.11
N SER A 214 -6.89 2.15 10.04
CA SER A 214 -6.35 2.85 8.86
C SER A 214 -5.36 1.97 8.08
N GLY A 215 -5.31 2.09 6.75
CA GLY A 215 -4.36 1.41 5.84
C GLY A 215 -3.76 2.36 4.79
N HIS A 216 -3.25 1.84 3.67
CA HIS A 216 -2.69 2.56 2.50
C HIS A 216 -1.34 3.23 2.71
N THR A 217 -1.17 3.87 3.87
CA THR A 217 -0.03 4.76 4.13
C THR A 217 1.11 4.09 4.90
N HIS A 218 0.92 2.83 5.31
CA HIS A 218 1.94 1.99 5.95
C HIS A 218 2.54 2.59 7.23
N ASN A 219 1.88 3.53 7.93
CA ASN A 219 2.43 4.09 9.16
C ASN A 219 2.40 3.03 10.27
N ARG A 220 3.47 3.00 11.07
CA ARG A 220 3.60 2.16 12.26
C ARG A 220 3.28 3.02 13.48
N LEU A 221 2.03 2.96 13.96
CA LEU A 221 1.61 3.77 15.10
C LEU A 221 1.91 3.01 16.40
N GLU A 222 2.90 3.42 17.18
CA GLU A 222 3.17 2.80 18.49
C GLU A 222 2.07 3.13 19.52
N ARG A 223 1.40 4.27 19.33
CA ARG A 223 0.27 4.74 20.12
C ARG A 223 -0.85 5.16 19.17
N PRO A 224 -2.13 5.03 19.56
CA PRO A 224 -3.22 5.48 18.72
C PRO A 224 -3.13 6.98 18.48
N TRP A 225 -3.48 7.38 17.26
CA TRP A 225 -3.75 8.77 16.96
C TRP A 225 -5.17 9.09 17.40
N MET A 226 -5.36 10.21 18.08
CA MET A 226 -6.68 10.64 18.56
C MET A 226 -7.14 11.85 17.75
N VAL A 227 -8.36 11.77 17.23
CA VAL A 227 -9.08 12.92 16.67
C VAL A 227 -10.34 13.07 17.50
N ASP A 228 -10.38 14.09 18.35
CA ASP A 228 -11.40 14.20 19.40
C ASP A 228 -11.50 12.88 20.21
N ASP A 229 -12.65 12.23 20.19
CA ASP A 229 -12.89 10.94 20.86
C ASP A 229 -12.62 9.72 19.95
N THR A 230 -12.38 9.92 18.65
CA THR A 230 -12.13 8.83 17.69
C THR A 230 -10.70 8.31 17.80
N ILE A 231 -10.56 6.99 17.95
CA ILE A 231 -9.29 6.28 18.04
C ILE A 231 -8.86 5.83 16.64
N ILE A 232 -7.66 6.18 16.21
CA ILE A 232 -7.10 5.75 14.92
C ILE A 232 -5.84 4.91 15.14
N ILE A 233 -5.78 3.72 14.55
CA ILE A 233 -4.59 2.86 14.54
C ILE A 233 -4.21 2.42 13.12
N GLN A 234 -2.92 2.15 12.88
CA GLN A 234 -2.39 1.57 11.65
C GLN A 234 -1.15 0.74 11.99
N SER A 235 -1.03 -0.42 11.33
CA SER A 235 -0.13 -1.50 11.74
C SER A 235 1.05 -1.71 10.77
N GLY A 236 1.52 -0.66 10.11
CA GLY A 236 2.64 -0.77 9.17
C GLY A 236 2.26 -1.46 7.87
N CYS A 237 3.01 -2.48 7.44
CA CYS A 237 2.78 -3.22 6.19
C CYS A 237 3.44 -4.61 6.23
N HIS A 238 3.26 -5.37 5.15
CA HIS A 238 3.81 -6.70 4.87
C HIS A 238 3.45 -7.81 5.88
N GLY A 239 2.53 -7.51 6.81
CA GLY A 239 2.25 -8.38 7.95
C GLY A 239 3.33 -8.36 9.04
N SER A 240 4.28 -7.42 8.96
CA SER A 240 5.39 -7.29 9.92
C SER A 240 4.95 -6.85 11.31
N PHE A 241 3.81 -6.18 11.42
CA PHE A 241 3.20 -5.83 12.70
C PHE A 241 1.72 -6.16 12.69
N LEU A 242 1.19 -6.42 13.88
CA LEU A 242 -0.23 -6.61 14.12
C LEU A 242 -0.69 -5.63 15.20
N GLY A 243 -1.60 -4.73 14.86
CA GLY A 243 -2.18 -3.80 15.81
C GLY A 243 -3.17 -4.53 16.72
N ARG A 244 -3.08 -4.30 18.02
CA ARG A 244 -4.03 -4.78 19.03
C ARG A 244 -4.60 -3.60 19.79
N LEU A 245 -5.92 -3.50 19.83
CA LEU A 245 -6.64 -2.50 20.61
C LEU A 245 -7.63 -3.20 21.55
N ASP A 246 -7.33 -3.20 22.84
CA ASP A 246 -8.25 -3.66 23.88
C ASP A 246 -9.11 -2.48 24.35
N LEU A 247 -10.43 -2.65 24.31
CA LEU A 247 -11.43 -1.64 24.66
C LEU A 247 -12.31 -2.12 25.80
N ASP A 248 -12.42 -1.27 26.81
CA ASP A 248 -13.27 -1.46 27.98
C ASP A 248 -14.56 -0.66 27.77
N ILE A 249 -15.70 -1.35 27.72
CA ILE A 249 -16.99 -0.76 27.32
C ILE A 249 -17.95 -0.66 28.51
N GLU A 250 -18.48 0.53 28.75
CA GLU A 250 -19.52 0.79 29.74
C GLU A 250 -20.65 1.62 29.11
N SER A 251 -21.89 1.14 29.24
CA SER A 251 -23.09 1.82 28.70
C SER A 251 -22.97 2.22 27.22
N GLY A 252 -22.40 1.34 26.40
CA GLY A 252 -22.21 1.57 24.96
C GLY A 252 -21.12 2.60 24.62
N ARG A 253 -20.22 2.92 25.56
CA ARG A 253 -19.11 3.87 25.36
C ARG A 253 -17.78 3.26 25.77
N ILE A 254 -16.71 3.70 25.11
CA ILE A 254 -15.34 3.34 25.47
C ILE A 254 -14.94 4.13 26.71
N VAL A 255 -14.68 3.45 27.83
CA VAL A 255 -14.19 4.06 29.08
C VAL A 255 -12.71 3.76 29.35
N GLY A 256 -12.16 2.74 28.67
CA GLY A 256 -10.74 2.40 28.74
C GLY A 256 -10.24 1.88 27.39
N ARG A 257 -8.98 2.16 27.08
CA ARG A 257 -8.31 1.68 25.86
C ARG A 257 -6.85 1.33 26.15
N GLN A 258 -6.39 0.23 25.55
CA GLN A 258 -4.99 -0.16 25.55
C GLN A 258 -4.59 -0.59 24.14
N HIS A 259 -3.56 0.06 23.60
CA HIS A 259 -3.02 -0.24 22.29
C HIS A 259 -1.65 -0.90 22.40
N CYS A 260 -1.39 -1.86 21.52
CA CYS A 260 -0.08 -2.47 21.34
C CYS A 260 0.14 -2.74 19.85
N LEU A 261 1.24 -2.20 19.30
CA LEU A 261 1.73 -2.60 17.99
C LEU A 261 2.65 -3.81 18.18
N ILE A 262 2.17 -5.00 17.82
CA ILE A 262 2.89 -6.26 18.07
C ILE A 262 3.83 -6.53 16.88
N PRO A 263 5.16 -6.49 17.05
CA PRO A 263 6.08 -6.92 16.00
C PRO A 263 5.95 -8.44 15.78
N ILE A 264 5.81 -8.85 14.53
CA ILE A 264 5.71 -10.26 14.15
C ILE A 264 7.11 -10.82 13.89
N THR A 265 7.83 -11.13 14.96
CA THR A 265 9.23 -11.57 14.92
C THR A 265 9.40 -13.09 14.93
N GLU A 266 10.63 -13.57 14.74
CA GLU A 266 10.95 -14.99 14.63
C GLU A 266 10.79 -15.80 15.93
N ASP A 267 10.76 -15.15 17.08
CA ASP A 267 10.51 -15.75 18.40
C ASP A 267 9.05 -16.08 18.65
N LEU A 268 8.12 -15.55 17.84
CA LEU A 268 6.72 -15.93 17.90
C LEU A 268 6.48 -17.31 17.29
N PRO A 269 5.65 -18.16 17.92
CA PRO A 269 5.30 -19.46 17.35
C PRO A 269 4.55 -19.28 16.04
N ALA A 270 4.69 -20.26 15.14
CA ALA A 270 3.90 -20.36 13.92
C ALA A 270 2.76 -21.38 14.12
N ASP A 271 1.57 -21.05 13.64
CA ASP A 271 0.45 -21.98 13.56
C ASP A 271 0.75 -23.04 12.48
N PRO A 272 0.74 -24.35 12.83
CA PRO A 272 1.15 -25.40 11.91
C PRO A 272 0.18 -25.61 10.74
N GLU A 273 -1.11 -25.37 10.93
CA GLU A 273 -2.10 -25.52 9.87
C GLU A 273 -1.94 -24.38 8.85
N VAL A 274 -1.83 -23.15 9.33
CA VAL A 274 -1.61 -21.99 8.47
C VAL A 274 -0.23 -22.05 7.79
N ALA A 275 0.80 -22.54 8.47
CA ALA A 275 2.12 -22.76 7.85
C ALA A 275 2.04 -23.74 6.66
N ALA A 276 1.25 -24.81 6.75
CA ALA A 276 1.06 -25.74 5.64
C ALA A 276 0.30 -25.09 4.47
N LEU A 277 -0.70 -24.25 4.75
CA LEU A 277 -1.42 -23.49 3.72
C LEU A 277 -0.50 -22.47 3.02
N VAL A 278 0.32 -21.75 3.78
CA VAL A 278 1.33 -20.83 3.24
C VAL A 278 2.31 -21.57 2.34
N ALA A 279 2.87 -22.68 2.82
CA ALA A 279 3.80 -23.49 2.03
C ALA A 279 3.17 -23.94 0.69
N LYS A 280 1.92 -24.38 0.71
CA LYS A 280 1.17 -24.74 -0.50
C LYS A 280 1.00 -23.54 -1.46
N ALA A 281 0.68 -22.37 -0.93
CA ALA A 281 0.46 -21.15 -1.71
C ALA A 281 1.74 -20.66 -2.41
N VAL A 282 2.90 -20.75 -1.75
CA VAL A 282 4.17 -20.20 -2.27
C VAL A 282 5.00 -21.20 -3.08
N THR A 283 4.79 -22.51 -2.91
CA THR A 283 5.54 -23.58 -3.61
C THR A 283 5.61 -23.37 -5.12
N PRO A 284 4.51 -23.03 -5.84
CA PRO A 284 4.55 -22.84 -7.30
C PRO A 284 5.54 -21.76 -7.77
N ALA A 285 5.82 -20.76 -6.94
CA ALA A 285 6.74 -19.66 -7.25
C ALA A 285 8.14 -19.84 -6.63
N SER A 286 8.42 -20.96 -5.97
CA SER A 286 9.66 -21.16 -5.22
C SER A 286 10.93 -21.16 -6.07
N ASP A 287 10.83 -21.51 -7.35
CA ASP A 287 11.93 -21.51 -8.32
C ASP A 287 12.52 -20.10 -8.51
N LEU A 288 11.67 -19.06 -8.42
CA LEU A 288 12.10 -17.67 -8.58
C LEU A 288 13.06 -17.23 -7.47
N ARG A 289 12.92 -17.78 -6.26
CA ARG A 289 13.84 -17.51 -5.14
C ARG A 289 15.21 -18.17 -5.32
N ARG A 290 15.30 -19.22 -6.15
CA ARG A 290 16.56 -19.95 -6.41
C ARG A 290 17.34 -19.36 -7.59
N GLN A 291 16.72 -18.50 -8.37
CA GLN A 291 17.35 -17.86 -9.53
C GLN A 291 17.95 -16.51 -9.14
N THR A 292 19.24 -16.50 -8.79
CA THR A 292 20.01 -15.26 -8.66
C THR A 292 20.15 -14.57 -10.01
N VAL A 293 19.82 -13.28 -10.09
CA VAL A 293 19.92 -12.43 -11.28
C VAL A 293 21.07 -11.44 -11.20
N GLY A 294 21.61 -11.17 -10.02
CA GLY A 294 22.76 -10.30 -9.80
C GLY A 294 23.01 -10.07 -8.32
N HIS A 295 23.69 -8.97 -7.99
CA HIS A 295 24.04 -8.61 -6.62
C HIS A 295 23.85 -7.10 -6.37
N SER A 296 23.50 -6.75 -5.14
CA SER A 296 23.47 -5.36 -4.63
C SER A 296 24.46 -5.23 -3.48
N ASP A 297 25.23 -4.15 -3.44
CA ASP A 297 26.12 -3.81 -2.32
C ASP A 297 25.39 -3.05 -1.19
N ARG A 298 24.12 -2.69 -1.41
CA ARG A 298 23.28 -1.94 -0.49
C ARG A 298 21.95 -2.64 -0.25
N ILE A 299 21.31 -2.30 0.88
CA ILE A 299 19.92 -2.65 1.13
C ILE A 299 19.04 -1.88 0.14
N LEU A 300 18.17 -2.58 -0.58
CA LEU A 300 17.17 -1.98 -1.45
C LEU A 300 15.85 -1.89 -0.68
N HIS A 301 15.33 -0.68 -0.46
CA HIS A 301 14.06 -0.44 0.25
C HIS A 301 13.31 0.77 -0.31
N ARG A 302 12.04 0.91 0.06
CA ARG A 302 11.18 2.09 -0.19
C ARG A 302 10.80 2.88 1.07
N GLY A 303 11.49 2.65 2.17
CA GLY A 303 11.21 3.26 3.49
C GLY A 303 11.39 4.78 3.63
N THR A 304 11.54 5.54 2.53
CA THR A 304 11.83 6.98 2.52
C THR A 304 10.96 7.70 1.49
N CYS A 305 10.55 8.94 1.80
CA CYS A 305 9.58 9.67 1.00
C CYS A 305 10.16 10.30 -0.28
N MET A 306 11.39 10.83 -0.23
CA MET A 306 11.98 11.61 -1.34
C MET A 306 12.69 10.74 -2.37
N ASP A 307 13.57 9.86 -1.91
CA ASP A 307 14.35 8.92 -2.70
C ASP A 307 14.30 7.53 -2.06
N ALA A 308 14.66 6.48 -2.79
CA ALA A 308 14.62 5.11 -2.31
C ALA A 308 15.58 4.22 -3.14
N PRO A 309 16.54 3.50 -2.53
CA PRO A 309 17.52 2.72 -3.29
C PRO A 309 16.90 1.61 -4.14
N MET A 310 15.74 1.06 -3.74
CA MET A 310 15.01 0.09 -4.56
C MET A 310 14.49 0.72 -5.87
N ASP A 311 13.98 1.94 -5.79
CA ASP A 311 13.45 2.64 -6.94
C ASP A 311 14.56 3.24 -7.80
N ASP A 312 15.69 3.65 -7.20
CA ASP A 312 16.91 4.06 -7.91
C ASP A 312 17.36 2.94 -8.87
N ALA A 313 17.36 1.68 -8.42
CA ALA A 313 17.67 0.53 -9.26
C ALA A 313 16.64 0.32 -10.40
N LEU A 314 15.34 0.50 -10.10
CA LEU A 314 14.28 0.40 -11.11
C LEU A 314 14.40 1.47 -12.20
N VAL A 315 14.57 2.73 -11.83
CA VAL A 315 14.67 3.82 -12.82
C VAL A 315 15.96 3.72 -13.63
N ALA A 316 17.07 3.28 -13.02
CA ALA A 316 18.32 3.02 -13.75
C ALA A 316 18.16 1.88 -14.77
N ALA A 317 17.51 0.78 -14.39
CA ALA A 317 17.29 -0.36 -15.29
C ALA A 317 16.43 0.01 -16.49
N ILE A 318 15.32 0.73 -16.29
CA ILE A 318 14.45 1.14 -17.42
C ILE A 318 15.10 2.24 -18.26
N ALA A 319 15.88 3.13 -17.67
CA ALA A 319 16.64 4.15 -18.38
C ALA A 319 17.69 3.53 -19.32
N GLN A 320 18.45 2.54 -18.81
CA GLN A 320 19.42 1.79 -19.60
C GLN A 320 18.75 1.01 -20.73
N ALA A 321 17.66 0.30 -20.44
CA ALA A 321 16.92 -0.46 -21.45
C ALA A 321 16.36 0.42 -22.57
N ALA A 322 15.97 1.65 -22.24
CA ALA A 322 15.43 2.59 -23.20
C ALA A 322 16.47 3.48 -23.89
N ASP A 323 17.75 3.46 -23.46
CA ASP A 323 18.79 4.40 -23.88
C ASP A 323 18.36 5.87 -23.64
N THR A 324 18.07 6.19 -22.37
CA THR A 324 17.65 7.54 -21.93
C THR A 324 18.40 7.95 -20.67
N GLU A 325 18.67 9.25 -20.52
CA GLU A 325 19.29 9.79 -19.30
C GLU A 325 18.28 10.03 -18.16
N ILE A 326 17.01 10.24 -18.52
CA ILE A 326 15.93 10.51 -17.57
C ILE A 326 14.91 9.38 -17.64
N ALA A 327 14.55 8.86 -16.47
CA ALA A 327 13.43 7.95 -16.34
C ALA A 327 12.59 8.25 -15.11
N PHE A 328 11.32 7.83 -15.12
CA PHE A 328 10.40 7.97 -14.00
C PHE A 328 9.73 6.65 -13.61
N SER A 329 9.54 6.45 -12.31
CA SER A 329 8.57 5.50 -11.76
C SER A 329 7.71 6.17 -10.69
N ASN A 330 6.60 5.54 -10.30
CA ASN A 330 5.78 6.08 -9.22
C ASN A 330 6.42 5.80 -7.85
N GLY A 331 6.22 6.69 -6.88
CA GLY A 331 6.66 6.50 -5.50
C GLY A 331 5.75 5.52 -4.74
N TRP A 332 5.85 4.22 -5.01
CA TRP A 332 5.07 3.20 -4.32
C TRP A 332 5.56 2.95 -2.88
N ARG A 333 4.73 2.31 -2.05
CA ARG A 333 5.07 1.92 -0.67
C ARG A 333 5.26 0.42 -0.46
N TYR A 334 4.75 -0.42 -1.37
CA TYR A 334 4.92 -1.87 -1.31
C TYR A 334 6.34 -2.30 -1.64
N GLY A 335 6.65 -3.57 -1.35
CA GLY A 335 7.95 -4.16 -1.64
C GLY A 335 8.79 -4.19 -0.37
N ALA A 336 8.79 -5.34 0.29
CA ALA A 336 9.66 -5.62 1.42
C ALA A 336 11.14 -5.40 1.01
N PRO A 337 11.98 -4.91 1.92
CA PRO A 337 13.37 -4.62 1.61
C PRO A 337 14.16 -5.87 1.21
N ILE A 338 15.09 -5.67 0.29
CA ILE A 338 16.02 -6.70 -0.18
C ILE A 338 17.38 -6.43 0.51
N PRO A 339 17.94 -7.40 1.25
CA PRO A 339 19.26 -7.28 1.86
C PRO A 339 20.36 -7.03 0.81
N ALA A 340 21.47 -6.43 1.25
CA ALA A 340 22.68 -6.44 0.44
C ALA A 340 23.14 -7.89 0.20
N GLY A 341 23.66 -8.17 -0.99
CA GLY A 341 24.05 -9.50 -1.44
C GLY A 341 23.30 -9.94 -2.71
N PRO A 342 23.02 -11.25 -2.87
CA PRO A 342 22.35 -11.77 -4.04
C PRO A 342 20.94 -11.20 -4.21
N VAL A 343 20.61 -10.80 -5.44
CA VAL A 343 19.24 -10.41 -5.86
C VAL A 343 18.68 -11.53 -6.71
N THR A 344 17.44 -11.94 -6.44
CA THR A 344 16.77 -13.07 -7.10
C THR A 344 15.65 -12.62 -8.03
N MET A 345 15.16 -13.54 -8.86
CA MET A 345 13.98 -13.28 -9.69
C MET A 345 12.73 -12.98 -8.84
N HIS A 346 12.60 -13.60 -7.66
CA HIS A 346 11.51 -13.29 -6.72
C HIS A 346 11.57 -11.81 -6.30
N ASP A 347 12.77 -11.30 -6.03
CA ASP A 347 12.96 -9.92 -5.61
C ASP A 347 12.54 -8.93 -6.71
N LEU A 348 12.82 -9.24 -7.99
CA LEU A 348 12.39 -8.38 -9.10
C LEU A 348 10.86 -8.27 -9.19
N TRP A 349 10.15 -9.39 -8.97
CA TRP A 349 8.69 -9.38 -8.91
C TRP A 349 8.16 -8.59 -7.71
N CYS A 350 8.87 -8.58 -6.58
CA CYS A 350 8.51 -7.75 -5.42
C CYS A 350 8.79 -6.26 -5.65
N ILE A 351 9.78 -5.91 -6.48
CA ILE A 351 10.07 -4.51 -6.86
C ILE A 351 8.93 -3.94 -7.71
N ILE A 352 8.49 -4.65 -8.75
CA ILE A 352 7.46 -4.18 -9.68
C ILE A 352 6.51 -5.32 -10.13
N PRO A 353 5.56 -5.72 -9.26
CA PRO A 353 4.75 -6.93 -9.45
C PRO A 353 3.78 -6.87 -10.64
N THR A 354 3.46 -5.66 -11.14
CA THR A 354 2.64 -5.47 -12.34
C THR A 354 3.40 -5.76 -13.63
N ASN A 355 4.74 -5.83 -13.58
CA ASN A 355 5.65 -6.05 -14.70
C ASN A 355 5.22 -5.35 -16.02
N PRO A 356 5.04 -4.02 -16.02
CA PRO A 356 4.57 -3.30 -17.20
C PRO A 356 5.64 -3.32 -18.31
N PRO A 357 5.24 -3.07 -19.58
CA PRO A 357 6.21 -2.67 -20.60
C PRO A 357 6.88 -1.35 -20.20
N ILE A 358 8.08 -1.11 -20.72
CA ILE A 358 8.77 0.17 -20.54
C ILE A 358 8.22 1.17 -21.55
N GLY A 359 7.62 2.23 -21.03
CA GLY A 359 7.15 3.34 -21.85
C GLY A 359 8.28 4.31 -22.17
N VAL A 360 8.24 4.90 -23.35
CA VAL A 360 9.11 5.99 -23.78
C VAL A 360 8.27 7.14 -24.29
N VAL A 361 8.63 8.37 -23.90
CA VAL A 361 7.91 9.59 -24.28
C VAL A 361 8.89 10.76 -24.40
N THR A 362 8.58 11.74 -25.24
CA THR A 362 9.32 13.00 -25.29
C THR A 362 8.62 14.03 -24.40
N LEU A 363 9.32 14.54 -23.38
CA LEU A 363 8.84 15.61 -22.49
C LEU A 363 9.63 16.90 -22.71
N THR A 364 8.95 18.03 -22.67
CA THR A 364 9.60 19.34 -22.52
C THR A 364 10.07 19.57 -21.09
N GLY A 365 11.05 20.44 -20.87
CA GLY A 365 11.48 20.84 -19.53
C GLY A 365 10.32 21.42 -18.70
N ALA A 366 9.43 22.17 -19.34
CA ALA A 366 8.21 22.68 -18.71
C ALA A 366 7.26 21.57 -18.24
N GLU A 367 7.05 20.53 -19.06
CA GLU A 367 6.22 19.38 -18.69
C GLU A 367 6.83 18.57 -17.55
N ILE A 368 8.16 18.40 -17.52
CA ILE A 368 8.86 17.75 -16.40
C ILE A 368 8.59 18.50 -15.09
N VAL A 369 8.76 19.82 -15.07
CA VAL A 369 8.51 20.64 -13.88
C VAL A 369 7.04 20.57 -13.47
N ALA A 370 6.11 20.73 -14.41
CA ALA A 370 4.68 20.67 -14.13
C ALA A 370 4.25 19.31 -13.56
N MET A 371 4.75 18.22 -14.13
CA MET A 371 4.47 16.86 -13.64
C MET A 371 5.00 16.65 -12.21
N MET A 372 6.19 17.16 -11.92
CA MET A 372 6.78 17.04 -10.59
C MET A 372 6.07 17.94 -9.56
N GLU A 373 5.65 19.15 -9.92
CA GLU A 373 4.78 20.01 -9.10
C GLU A 373 3.46 19.33 -8.74
N GLU A 374 2.79 18.73 -9.72
CA GLU A 374 1.55 17.98 -9.48
C GLU A 374 1.75 16.81 -8.53
N ASN A 375 2.89 16.11 -8.62
CA ASN A 375 3.22 15.04 -7.70
C ASN A 375 3.53 15.55 -6.29
N LEU A 376 4.33 16.62 -6.17
CA LEU A 376 4.62 17.22 -4.87
C LEU A 376 3.32 17.67 -4.18
N GLU A 377 2.39 18.26 -4.92
CA GLU A 377 1.06 18.60 -4.42
C GLU A 377 0.27 17.35 -4.01
N ALA A 378 0.28 16.28 -4.82
CA ALA A 378 -0.39 15.02 -4.46
C ALA A 378 0.23 14.29 -3.25
N THR A 379 1.49 14.58 -2.91
CA THR A 379 2.20 13.99 -1.77
C THR A 379 2.10 14.85 -0.51
N PHE A 380 2.23 16.18 -0.62
CA PHE A 380 2.24 17.08 0.55
C PHE A 380 1.16 18.18 0.49
N SER A 381 0.01 17.92 -0.14
CA SER A 381 -1.14 18.83 -0.05
C SER A 381 -1.51 19.08 1.42
N GLY A 382 -1.79 20.35 1.76
CA GLY A 382 -2.32 20.73 3.07
C GLY A 382 -3.77 20.29 3.29
N ASP A 383 -4.50 20.00 2.21
CA ASP A 383 -5.79 19.31 2.24
C ASP A 383 -5.56 17.79 2.12
N PRO A 384 -5.85 16.99 3.15
CA PRO A 384 -5.64 15.55 3.13
C PRO A 384 -6.37 14.82 2.01
N PHE A 385 -7.57 15.25 1.60
CA PHE A 385 -8.35 14.56 0.56
C PHE A 385 -7.80 14.77 -0.86
N ARG A 386 -6.87 15.73 -1.01
CA ARG A 386 -6.08 15.91 -2.24
C ARG A 386 -4.83 15.05 -2.27
N GLN A 387 -4.42 14.48 -1.13
CA GLN A 387 -3.32 13.52 -1.12
C GLN A 387 -3.72 12.21 -1.81
N ARG A 388 -2.74 11.49 -2.34
CA ARG A 388 -2.94 10.19 -3.01
C ARG A 388 -2.32 9.01 -2.26
N GLY A 389 -1.65 9.27 -1.13
CA GLY A 389 -0.99 8.27 -0.29
C GLY A 389 0.35 7.72 -0.83
N GLY A 390 0.72 7.99 -2.08
CA GLY A 390 2.04 7.68 -2.62
C GLY A 390 3.15 8.62 -2.12
N TYR A 391 4.39 8.19 -2.29
CA TYR A 391 5.58 9.03 -2.12
C TYR A 391 5.85 9.90 -3.35
N VAL A 392 6.93 10.69 -3.28
CA VAL A 392 7.40 11.45 -4.42
C VAL A 392 7.74 10.47 -5.56
N LYS A 393 7.37 10.84 -6.79
CA LYS A 393 7.77 10.14 -8.02
C LYS A 393 9.27 9.93 -8.02
N ARG A 394 9.68 8.75 -8.44
CA ARG A 394 11.07 8.34 -8.47
C ARG A 394 11.62 8.65 -9.84
N PHE A 395 12.86 9.11 -9.90
CA PHE A 395 13.47 9.50 -11.15
C PHE A 395 14.98 9.42 -11.10
N CYS A 396 15.60 9.50 -12.28
CA CYS A 396 17.05 9.62 -12.46
C CYS A 396 17.37 10.73 -13.48
N GLY A 397 18.63 11.17 -13.50
CA GLY A 397 19.12 12.19 -14.43
C GLY A 397 18.65 13.62 -14.16
N LEU A 398 17.98 13.89 -13.04
CA LEU A 398 17.53 15.24 -12.66
C LEU A 398 17.93 15.56 -11.23
N THR A 399 18.14 16.84 -10.94
CA THR A 399 18.19 17.38 -9.57
C THR A 399 17.13 18.46 -9.42
N ILE A 400 16.35 18.44 -8.36
CA ILE A 400 15.27 19.41 -8.10
C ILE A 400 15.51 20.06 -6.74
N ASN A 401 15.58 21.39 -6.70
CA ASN A 401 15.52 22.16 -5.46
C ASN A 401 14.07 22.55 -5.19
N ALA A 402 13.56 22.23 -4.01
CA ALA A 402 12.16 22.45 -3.66
C ALA A 402 11.95 23.02 -2.25
N LYS A 403 10.88 23.80 -2.09
CA LYS A 403 10.32 24.30 -0.84
C LYS A 403 8.91 23.77 -0.70
N LEU A 404 8.73 22.77 0.16
CA LEU A 404 7.46 22.04 0.26
C LEU A 404 6.35 22.87 0.90
N GLU A 405 6.72 23.89 1.68
CA GLU A 405 5.83 24.85 2.31
C GLU A 405 5.21 25.86 1.34
N ASN A 406 5.76 25.98 0.13
CA ASN A 406 5.23 26.90 -0.87
C ASN A 406 3.86 26.42 -1.40
N PRO A 407 3.03 27.35 -1.91
CA PRO A 407 1.75 27.02 -2.53
C PRO A 407 1.90 26.01 -3.68
N ALA A 408 0.83 25.26 -3.95
CA ALA A 408 0.74 24.32 -5.07
C ALA A 408 1.17 24.98 -6.39
N GLY A 409 2.06 24.32 -7.13
CA GLY A 409 2.61 24.84 -8.41
C GLY A 409 3.81 25.78 -8.26
N HIS A 410 4.26 26.04 -7.03
CA HIS A 410 5.41 26.90 -6.73
C HIS A 410 6.39 26.26 -5.74
N ARG A 411 6.38 24.92 -5.63
CA ARG A 411 7.24 24.18 -4.72
C ARG A 411 8.62 23.94 -5.29
N ILE A 412 8.78 23.88 -6.61
CA ILE A 412 10.07 23.72 -7.29
C ILE A 412 10.67 25.10 -7.53
N GLU A 413 11.81 25.38 -6.91
CA GLU A 413 12.55 26.62 -7.15
C GLU A 413 13.41 26.52 -8.41
N THR A 414 14.08 25.37 -8.61
CA THR A 414 14.92 25.13 -9.77
C THR A 414 15.04 23.62 -10.01
N ALA A 415 14.92 23.20 -11.27
CA ALA A 415 15.29 21.87 -11.71
C ALA A 415 16.56 21.94 -12.56
N PHE A 416 17.38 20.91 -12.50
CA PHE A 416 18.62 20.76 -13.26
C PHE A 416 18.56 19.51 -14.13
N ASP A 417 19.07 19.62 -15.35
CA ASP A 417 19.21 18.54 -16.32
C ASP A 417 20.37 17.58 -15.97
N PRO A 418 20.57 16.48 -16.72
CA PRO A 418 21.67 15.53 -16.46
C PRO A 418 23.07 16.16 -16.51
N ASP A 419 23.24 17.26 -17.26
CA ASP A 419 24.50 18.02 -17.36
C ASP A 419 24.71 18.99 -16.18
N GLY A 420 23.76 19.04 -15.22
CA GLY A 420 23.79 19.94 -14.06
C GLY A 420 23.45 21.40 -14.41
N ARG A 421 22.90 21.67 -15.60
CA ARG A 421 22.46 23.01 -16.01
C ARG A 421 21.01 23.21 -15.62
N PRO A 422 20.57 24.46 -15.34
CA PRO A 422 19.16 24.74 -15.12
C PRO A 422 18.31 24.23 -16.30
N LEU A 423 17.27 23.45 -15.97
CA LEU A 423 16.41 22.80 -16.95
C LEU A 423 15.67 23.85 -17.78
N ASN A 424 16.01 23.96 -19.07
CA ASN A 424 15.36 24.89 -19.98
C ASN A 424 13.92 24.43 -20.26
N PRO A 425 12.89 25.27 -20.05
CA PRO A 425 11.48 24.93 -20.29
C PRO A 425 11.20 24.36 -21.70
N ASP A 426 11.90 24.86 -22.73
CA ASP A 426 11.69 24.48 -24.13
C ASP A 426 12.57 23.29 -24.58
N SER A 427 13.49 22.83 -23.72
CA SER A 427 14.33 21.66 -24.03
C SER A 427 13.48 20.40 -24.10
N ARG A 428 13.75 19.52 -25.07
CA ARG A 428 13.04 18.25 -25.27
C ARG A 428 13.91 17.10 -24.80
N HIS A 429 13.35 16.24 -23.97
CA HIS A 429 14.01 15.11 -23.34
C HIS A 429 13.28 13.83 -23.72
N ARG A 430 14.03 12.82 -24.18
CA ARG A 430 13.50 11.47 -24.34
C ARG A 430 13.57 10.77 -22.98
N VAL A 431 12.43 10.31 -22.50
CA VAL A 431 12.23 9.86 -21.12
C VAL A 431 11.64 8.46 -21.11
N ALA A 432 12.23 7.56 -20.32
CA ALA A 432 11.65 6.25 -20.05
C ALA A 432 10.73 6.30 -18.81
N PHE A 433 9.73 5.44 -18.73
CA PHE A 433 8.89 5.37 -17.53
C PHE A 433 8.23 4.02 -17.31
N ALA A 434 7.91 3.74 -16.05
CA ALA A 434 7.12 2.58 -15.65
C ALA A 434 5.70 2.99 -15.24
N THR A 435 4.72 2.71 -16.11
CA THR A 435 3.27 3.00 -15.96
C THR A 435 2.85 4.47 -16.12
N SER A 436 1.57 4.70 -16.46
CA SER A 436 0.98 6.05 -16.52
C SER A 436 0.91 6.74 -15.16
N GLN A 437 1.09 6.02 -14.04
CA GLN A 437 1.26 6.64 -12.73
C GLN A 437 2.58 7.41 -12.65
N ALA A 438 3.62 6.99 -13.37
CA ALA A 438 4.90 7.68 -13.43
C ALA A 438 4.82 8.89 -14.36
N VAL A 439 4.37 8.69 -15.61
CA VAL A 439 4.15 9.78 -16.58
C VAL A 439 2.70 9.73 -17.10
N PRO A 440 1.79 10.56 -16.53
CA PRO A 440 0.40 10.63 -16.96
C PRO A 440 0.23 10.91 -18.46
N ASP A 441 -0.83 10.36 -19.06
CA ASP A 441 -1.04 10.42 -20.53
C ASP A 441 -1.22 11.85 -21.08
N LYS A 442 -1.55 12.81 -20.22
CA LYS A 442 -1.65 14.23 -20.58
C LYS A 442 -0.30 14.91 -20.84
N PHE A 443 0.82 14.27 -20.47
CA PHE A 443 2.16 14.81 -20.66
C PHE A 443 2.91 14.12 -21.79
N GLY A 444 3.62 14.93 -22.56
CA GLY A 444 4.55 14.50 -23.58
C GLY A 444 3.93 14.12 -24.92
N GLN A 445 4.83 13.83 -25.86
CA GLN A 445 4.52 13.44 -27.23
C GLN A 445 5.32 12.19 -27.60
N ASP A 446 4.98 11.58 -28.73
CA ASP A 446 5.71 10.42 -29.29
C ASP A 446 5.75 9.20 -28.34
N ARG A 447 4.71 9.06 -27.51
CA ARG A 447 4.57 7.97 -26.53
C ARG A 447 4.45 6.62 -27.21
N HIS A 448 5.27 5.66 -26.81
CA HIS A 448 5.19 4.26 -27.24
C HIS A 448 5.80 3.35 -26.18
N ASP A 449 5.47 2.06 -26.24
CA ASP A 449 6.05 1.03 -25.39
C ASP A 449 7.18 0.30 -26.13
N LEU A 450 8.24 -0.05 -25.41
CA LEU A 450 9.28 -0.96 -25.90
C LEU A 450 8.80 -2.41 -25.81
N ASP A 451 9.39 -3.29 -26.63
CA ASP A 451 9.23 -4.76 -26.51
C ASP A 451 10.10 -5.32 -25.37
N MET A 452 10.02 -4.69 -24.20
CA MET A 452 10.72 -5.07 -22.98
C MET A 452 9.92 -4.68 -21.75
N THR A 453 9.84 -5.60 -20.79
CA THR A 453 9.16 -5.38 -19.51
C THR A 453 10.12 -4.89 -18.43
N ALA A 454 9.59 -4.25 -17.38
CA ALA A 454 10.39 -3.74 -16.28
C ALA A 454 11.19 -4.84 -15.55
N ILE A 455 10.64 -6.05 -15.36
CA ILE A 455 11.38 -7.17 -14.76
C ILE A 455 12.49 -7.66 -15.69
N SER A 456 12.26 -7.70 -17.01
CA SER A 456 13.32 -8.03 -17.97
C SER A 456 14.47 -7.03 -17.91
N ALA A 457 14.17 -5.73 -17.89
CA ALA A 457 15.20 -4.69 -17.77
C ALA A 457 15.96 -4.77 -16.45
N LEU A 458 15.26 -4.98 -15.33
CA LEU A 458 15.91 -5.19 -14.02
C LEU A 458 16.84 -6.41 -14.05
N LYS A 459 16.40 -7.52 -14.64
CA LYS A 459 17.20 -8.74 -14.78
C LYS A 459 18.49 -8.47 -15.56
N ASP A 460 18.39 -7.79 -16.69
CA ASP A 460 19.55 -7.47 -17.53
C ASP A 460 20.49 -6.48 -16.82
N TRP A 461 19.93 -5.49 -16.12
CA TRP A 461 20.70 -4.49 -15.36
C TRP A 461 21.49 -5.12 -14.20
N PHE A 462 20.85 -5.96 -13.37
CA PHE A 462 21.53 -6.70 -12.31
C PHE A 462 22.54 -7.72 -12.87
N GLY A 463 22.20 -8.38 -13.99
CA GLY A 463 23.08 -9.36 -14.66
C GLY A 463 24.34 -8.75 -15.25
N ALA A 464 24.31 -7.48 -15.62
CA ALA A 464 25.45 -6.71 -16.09
C ALA A 464 26.38 -6.21 -14.96
N GLY A 465 26.10 -6.56 -13.70
CA GLY A 465 26.88 -6.12 -12.55
C GLY A 465 26.54 -4.70 -12.07
N CYS A 466 25.29 -4.26 -12.27
CA CYS A 466 24.81 -2.94 -11.87
C CYS A 466 25.68 -1.79 -12.42
N PRO A 467 25.89 -1.72 -13.75
CA PRO A 467 26.76 -0.69 -14.32
C PRO A 467 26.19 0.70 -13.99
N TYR A 468 26.95 1.52 -13.27
CA TYR A 468 26.63 2.94 -13.03
C TYR A 468 27.40 3.87 -13.99
N PRO A 469 26.90 5.10 -14.28
CA PRO A 469 25.74 5.72 -13.64
C PRO A 469 24.68 6.25 -14.61
N VAL A 470 23.42 5.84 -14.39
CA VAL A 470 22.36 6.86 -14.44
C VAL A 470 22.33 7.44 -13.03
N GLU A 471 22.76 8.69 -12.87
CA GLU A 471 22.79 9.32 -11.55
C GLU A 471 21.36 9.33 -10.97
N PRO A 472 21.18 8.76 -9.76
CA PRO A 472 19.87 8.79 -9.12
C PRO A 472 19.36 10.22 -8.96
N GLY A 473 18.07 10.40 -9.19
CA GLY A 473 17.44 11.69 -9.04
C GLY A 473 17.45 12.15 -7.59
N ARG A 474 17.57 13.46 -7.38
CA ARG A 474 17.57 14.04 -6.03
C ARG A 474 16.63 15.22 -5.94
N ILE A 475 15.77 15.20 -4.92
CA ILE A 475 15.08 16.40 -4.45
C ILE A 475 15.83 16.94 -3.23
N ARG A 476 16.29 18.18 -3.30
CA ARG A 476 16.89 18.92 -2.20
C ARG A 476 15.85 19.86 -1.63
N ILE A 477 15.55 19.72 -0.34
CA ILE A 477 14.73 20.68 0.37
C ILE A 477 15.63 21.84 0.78
N VAL A 478 15.34 23.05 0.28
CA VAL A 478 16.25 24.22 0.33
C VAL A 478 15.71 25.39 1.13
#